data_AF-A0A0B6YZP7-F1
#
_entry.id   AF-A0A0B6YZP7-F1
#
_cell.length_a   1.000
_cell.length_b   1.000
_cell.length_c   1.000
_cell.angle_alpha   90.00
_cell.angle_beta   90.00
_cell.angle_gamma   90.00
#
_symmetry.space_group_name_H-M   'P 1'
#
loop_
_entity.id
_entity.type
_entity.pdbx_description
1 polymer ?
#
loop_
_entity_poly.entity_id
_entity_poly.type
_entity_poly.pdbx_seq_one_letter_code
_entity_poly.pdbx_strand_id
1 'polypeptide(L)'
;TGLGLDAEPVYYFLQMIPESFFVFLAEKTNVYARQKEKDRLPELEMKEFLAIYIFMGIPKLANYRLYWSDDTTFNHIFVSKMSHNHFKSLSSHFHITFQDANPARGQKEHDVLHIVL
;
A
#
# COMPACT_ATOMS: atom_id res chain seq x y z
N THR A 1 10.19 -23.81 -6.42
CA THR A 1 10.70 -24.66 -5.34
C THR A 1 10.02 -24.21 -4.06
N GLY A 2 9.33 -25.11 -3.35
CA GLY A 2 8.60 -24.75 -2.13
C GLY A 2 9.55 -24.42 -0.98
N LEU A 3 9.19 -23.44 -0.15
CA LEU A 3 9.90 -23.10 1.08
C LEU A 3 9.73 -24.24 2.12
N GLY A 4 10.77 -24.50 2.90
CA GLY A 4 10.72 -25.41 4.05
C GLY A 4 10.08 -24.72 5.27
N LEU A 5 9.52 -25.50 6.20
CA LEU A 5 8.79 -24.99 7.39
C LEU A 5 9.65 -24.14 8.35
N ASP A 6 10.97 -24.18 8.17
CA ASP A 6 12.00 -23.40 8.86
C ASP A 6 12.27 -22.03 8.22
N ALA A 7 11.70 -21.75 7.04
CA ALA A 7 11.83 -20.46 6.38
C ALA A 7 11.12 -19.34 7.17
N GLU A 8 11.71 -18.14 7.14
CA GLU A 8 11.10 -16.98 7.78
C GLU A 8 9.73 -16.63 7.16
N PRO A 9 8.76 -16.15 7.95
CA PRO A 9 7.41 -15.80 7.48
C PRO A 9 7.40 -14.84 6.28
N VAL A 10 8.38 -13.93 6.20
CA VAL A 10 8.52 -12.98 5.09
C VAL A 10 8.69 -13.68 3.74
N TYR A 11 9.39 -14.82 3.69
CA TYR A 11 9.60 -15.54 2.44
C TYR A 11 8.31 -16.15 1.92
N TYR A 12 7.46 -16.68 2.80
CA TYR A 12 6.13 -17.17 2.44
C TYR A 12 5.24 -16.04 1.92
N PHE A 13 5.26 -14.89 2.60
CA PHE A 13 4.55 -13.71 2.14
C PHE A 13 5.01 -13.27 0.74
N LEU A 14 6.32 -13.28 0.48
CA LEU A 14 6.87 -12.92 -0.83
C LEU A 14 6.57 -13.94 -1.95
N GLN A 15 6.10 -15.16 -1.62
CA GLN A 15 5.54 -16.08 -2.62
C GLN A 15 4.15 -15.62 -3.11
N MET A 16 3.40 -14.92 -2.26
CA MET A 16 2.07 -14.39 -2.59
C MET A 16 2.16 -12.97 -3.17
N ILE A 17 3.04 -12.16 -2.59
CA ILE A 17 3.25 -10.75 -2.95
C ILE A 17 4.72 -10.60 -3.37
N PRO A 18 5.06 -10.90 -4.64
CA PRO A 18 6.44 -10.88 -5.09
C PRO A 18 7.00 -9.46 -5.12
N GLU A 19 8.33 -9.36 -5.14
CA GLU A 19 9.06 -8.09 -5.22
C GLU A 19 8.58 -7.18 -6.37
N SER A 20 8.29 -7.77 -7.53
CA SER A 20 7.76 -7.06 -8.70
C SER A 20 6.40 -6.41 -8.45
N PHE A 21 5.61 -6.91 -7.49
CA PHE A 21 4.33 -6.31 -7.14
C PHE A 21 4.52 -4.94 -6.49
N PHE A 22 5.52 -4.78 -5.61
CA PHE A 22 5.80 -3.47 -5.00
C PHE A 22 6.26 -2.44 -6.03
N VAL A 23 7.02 -2.88 -7.04
CA VAL A 23 7.41 -2.03 -8.18
C VAL A 23 6.17 -1.59 -8.96
N PHE A 24 5.28 -2.53 -9.28
CA PHE A 24 4.02 -2.24 -9.96
C PHE A 24 3.14 -1.24 -9.17
N LEU A 25 3.02 -1.42 -7.85
CA LEU A 25 2.29 -0.48 -6.98
C LEU A 25 2.90 0.92 -7.04
N ALA A 26 4.23 1.02 -6.98
CA ALA A 26 4.94 2.30 -7.06
C ALA A 26 4.70 2.98 -8.41
N GLU A 27 4.76 2.23 -9.51
CA GLU A 27 4.51 2.74 -10.86
C GLU A 27 3.10 3.31 -11.01
N LYS A 28 2.07 2.54 -10.64
CA LYS A 28 0.66 2.95 -10.80
C LYS A 28 0.29 4.11 -9.88
N THR A 29 0.74 4.06 -8.63
CA THR A 29 0.57 5.17 -7.66
C THR A 29 1.26 6.44 -8.17
N ASN A 30 2.46 6.34 -8.73
CA ASN A 30 3.17 7.49 -9.31
C ASN A 30 2.49 8.06 -10.56
N VAL A 31 1.90 7.20 -11.42
CA VAL A 31 1.11 7.67 -12.57
C VAL A 31 -0.08 8.48 -12.09
N TYR A 32 -0.84 7.97 -11.12
CA TYR A 32 -1.99 8.67 -10.56
C TYR A 32 -1.59 9.96 -9.84
N ALA A 33 -0.51 9.92 -9.04
CA ALA A 33 0.04 11.09 -8.36
C ALA A 33 0.35 12.20 -9.37
N ARG A 34 1.12 11.91 -10.42
CA ARG A 34 1.45 12.87 -11.50
C ARG A 34 0.23 13.48 -12.20
N GLN A 35 -0.88 12.75 -12.27
CA GLN A 35 -2.13 13.25 -12.85
C GLN A 35 -2.86 14.21 -11.90
N LYS A 36 -2.73 14.02 -10.58
CA LYS A 36 -3.41 14.81 -9.55
C LYS A 36 -2.58 15.99 -9.05
N GLU A 37 -1.29 15.77 -8.84
CA GLU A 37 -0.32 16.69 -8.25
C GLU A 37 1.00 16.57 -9.03
N LYS A 38 1.75 17.66 -9.23
CA LYS A 38 3.00 17.62 -10.03
C LYS A 38 4.19 16.98 -9.31
N ASP A 39 4.01 16.49 -8.08
CA ASP A 39 5.09 15.93 -7.26
C ASP A 39 5.26 14.41 -7.46
N ARG A 40 6.52 13.98 -7.39
CA ARG A 40 6.92 12.58 -7.53
C ARG A 40 7.00 11.93 -6.15
N LEU A 41 6.28 10.83 -5.94
CA LEU A 41 6.41 10.04 -4.71
C LEU A 41 7.74 9.25 -4.75
N PRO A 42 8.41 9.05 -3.61
CA PRO A 42 9.63 8.26 -3.56
C PRO A 42 9.36 6.81 -3.96
N GLU A 43 10.13 6.33 -4.92
CA GLU A 43 9.90 5.11 -5.71
C GLU A 43 10.13 3.79 -4.93
N LEU A 44 10.21 3.82 -3.60
CA LEU A 44 10.61 2.66 -2.79
C LEU A 44 9.85 2.46 -1.48
N GLU A 45 8.88 3.30 -1.13
CA GLU A 45 8.21 3.21 0.18
C GLU A 45 7.01 2.26 0.19
N MET A 46 6.67 1.58 -0.92
CA MET A 46 5.49 0.70 -0.99
C MET A 46 5.57 -0.50 -0.05
N LYS A 47 6.77 -1.00 0.25
CA LYS A 47 6.94 -2.07 1.25
C LYS A 47 6.61 -1.58 2.66
N GLU A 48 7.12 -0.42 3.04
CA GLU A 48 6.85 0.17 4.35
C GLU A 48 5.38 0.58 4.46
N PHE A 49 4.83 1.17 3.41
CA PHE A 49 3.41 1.52 3.28
C PHE A 49 2.48 0.31 3.45
N LEU A 50 2.74 -0.79 2.75
CA LEU A 50 1.96 -2.02 2.91
C LEU A 50 2.20 -2.71 4.25
N ALA A 51 3.42 -2.68 4.77
CA ALA A 51 3.72 -3.20 6.10
C ALA A 51 2.91 -2.49 7.19
N ILE A 52 2.70 -1.17 7.05
CA ILE A 52 1.82 -0.40 7.94
C ILE A 52 0.38 -0.95 7.89
N TYR A 53 -0.19 -1.21 6.71
CA TYR A 53 -1.54 -1.78 6.61
C TYR A 53 -1.65 -3.19 7.18
N ILE A 54 -0.67 -4.06 6.92
CA ILE A 54 -0.60 -5.40 7.52
C ILE A 54 -0.59 -5.26 9.05
N PHE A 55 0.21 -4.34 9.55
CA PHE A 55 0.34 -4.08 10.96
C PHE A 55 -0.97 -3.56 11.59
N MET A 56 -1.66 -2.61 10.95
CA MET A 56 -2.98 -2.13 11.38
C MET A 56 -4.05 -3.23 11.40
N GLY A 57 -3.83 -4.33 10.68
CA GLY A 57 -4.69 -5.51 10.71
C GLY A 57 -4.58 -6.33 12.00
N ILE A 58 -3.51 -6.14 12.79
CA ILE A 58 -3.24 -6.90 14.02
C ILE A 58 -3.99 -6.30 15.21
N PRO A 59 -3.59 -5.16 15.83
CA PRO A 59 -4.45 -4.47 16.79
C PRO A 59 -5.36 -3.48 16.06
N LYS A 60 -6.68 -3.60 16.22
CA LYS A 60 -7.61 -2.58 15.70
C LYS A 60 -7.76 -1.44 16.70
N LEU A 61 -7.18 -0.29 16.37
CA LEU A 61 -7.35 0.94 17.17
C LEU A 61 -8.61 1.70 16.77
N ALA A 62 -9.23 2.41 17.73
CA ALA A 62 -10.44 3.21 17.49
C ALA A 62 -10.21 4.36 16.48
N ASN A 63 -8.96 4.78 16.30
CA ASN A 63 -8.56 5.81 15.34
C ASN A 63 -7.17 5.45 14.79
N TYR A 64 -7.02 5.42 13.47
CA TYR A 64 -5.75 5.06 12.83
C TYR A 64 -4.61 6.03 13.17
N ARG A 65 -4.90 7.27 13.59
CA ARG A 65 -3.87 8.20 14.06
C ARG A 65 -3.14 7.70 15.31
N LEU A 66 -3.77 6.80 16.08
CA LEU A 66 -3.17 6.23 17.28
C LEU A 66 -1.97 5.32 16.97
N TYR A 67 -1.83 4.79 15.75
CA TYR A 67 -0.62 4.05 15.34
C TYR A 67 0.64 4.93 15.25
N TRP A 68 0.48 6.27 15.29
CA TRP A 68 1.56 7.25 15.37
C TRP A 68 1.52 8.07 16.66
N SER A 69 0.79 7.60 17.68
CA SER A 69 0.74 8.31 18.96
C SER A 69 2.03 8.08 19.75
N ASP A 70 2.53 9.13 20.39
CA ASP A 70 3.64 9.01 21.35
C ASP A 70 3.21 8.41 22.69
N ASP A 71 1.91 8.23 22.93
CA ASP A 71 1.37 7.57 24.12
C ASP A 71 1.82 6.10 24.17
N THR A 72 2.52 5.74 25.23
CA THR A 72 3.09 4.39 25.42
C THR A 72 2.03 3.29 25.43
N THR A 73 0.76 3.62 25.70
CA THR A 73 -0.39 2.72 25.59
C THR A 73 -0.63 2.26 24.15
N PHE A 74 -0.22 3.03 23.15
CA PHE A 74 -0.43 2.73 21.73
C PHE A 74 0.90 2.57 20.94
N ASN A 75 1.96 3.25 21.38
CA ASN A 75 3.27 3.31 20.70
C ASN A 75 4.10 2.01 20.82
N HIS A 76 3.76 1.11 21.73
CA HIS A 76 4.56 -0.10 21.98
C HIS A 76 4.42 -1.18 20.90
N ILE A 77 3.44 -1.06 20.00
CA ILE A 77 3.12 -2.13 19.07
C ILE A 77 3.86 -1.97 17.73
N PHE A 78 4.18 -0.73 17.30
CA PHE A 78 4.91 -0.47 16.06
C PHE A 78 5.53 0.91 16.03
N VAL A 79 6.82 0.98 15.71
CA VAL A 79 7.51 2.23 15.39
C VAL A 79 7.54 2.37 13.87
N SER A 80 6.63 3.19 13.34
CA SER A 80 6.59 3.47 11.91
C SER A 80 7.86 4.19 11.46
N LYS A 81 8.51 3.67 10.42
CA LYS A 81 9.57 4.40 9.71
C LYS A 81 9.03 5.56 8.86
N MET A 82 7.73 5.57 8.61
CA MET A 82 7.01 6.58 7.84
C MET A 82 6.21 7.48 8.78
N SER A 83 6.32 8.81 8.62
CA SER A 83 5.50 9.75 9.39
C SER A 83 4.01 9.62 9.05
N HIS A 84 3.13 9.98 9.99
CA HIS A 84 1.68 9.98 9.74
C HIS A 84 1.30 10.82 8.51
N ASN A 85 1.93 11.98 8.34
CA ASN A 85 1.69 12.86 7.21
C ASN A 85 2.13 12.23 5.88
N HIS A 86 3.28 11.56 5.86
CA HIS A 86 3.74 10.85 4.66
C HIS A 86 2.82 9.68 4.32
N PHE A 87 2.45 8.86 5.31
CA PHE A 87 1.50 7.78 5.13
C PHE A 87 0.15 8.29 4.60
N LYS A 88 -0.37 9.39 5.16
CA LYS A 88 -1.61 10.01 4.72
C LYS A 88 -1.52 10.51 3.27
N SER A 89 -0.39 11.13 2.90
CA SER A 89 -0.15 11.59 1.52
C SER A 89 -0.05 10.41 0.54
N LEU A 90 0.67 9.35 0.89
CA LEU A 90 0.74 8.14 0.08
C LEU A 90 -0.64 7.48 -0.04
N SER A 91 -1.42 7.42 1.04
CA SER A 91 -2.77 6.87 1.05
C SER A 91 -3.74 7.62 0.13
N SER A 92 -3.58 8.94 -0.06
CA SER A 92 -4.45 9.70 -0.97
C SER A 92 -4.09 9.54 -2.45
N HIS A 93 -2.91 8.99 -2.74
CA HIS A 93 -2.40 8.77 -4.09
C HIS A 93 -2.32 7.30 -4.47
N PHE A 94 -2.41 6.40 -3.50
CA PHE A 94 -2.42 4.97 -3.74
C PHE A 94 -3.55 4.63 -4.71
N HIS A 95 -3.19 3.98 -5.80
CA HIS A 95 -4.10 3.70 -6.90
C HIS A 95 -3.59 2.51 -7.71
N ILE A 96 -4.44 1.49 -7.88
CA ILE A 96 -4.10 0.31 -8.65
C ILE A 96 -5.06 0.16 -9.82
N THR A 97 -4.51 0.20 -11.03
CA THR A 97 -5.24 -0.09 -12.27
C THR A 97 -4.41 -1.01 -13.17
N PHE A 98 -5.05 -2.04 -13.71
CA PHE A 98 -4.42 -2.95 -14.68
C PHE A 98 -4.51 -2.42 -16.11
N GLN A 99 -5.43 -1.51 -16.38
CA GLN A 99 -5.61 -0.86 -17.68
C GLN A 99 -5.34 0.63 -17.56
N ASP A 100 -4.70 1.21 -18.57
CA ASP A 100 -4.38 2.64 -18.59
C ASP A 100 -5.62 3.51 -18.83
N ALA A 101 -6.68 2.93 -19.40
CA ALA A 101 -7.98 3.56 -19.53
C ALA A 101 -9.09 2.51 -19.44
N ASN A 102 -10.09 2.77 -18.59
CA ASN A 102 -11.33 2.01 -18.60
C ASN A 102 -12.34 2.70 -19.53
N PRO A 103 -13.04 1.97 -20.40
CA PRO A 103 -14.10 2.51 -21.25
C PRO A 103 -15.14 3.31 -20.46
N ALA A 104 -15.88 4.20 -21.15
CA ALA A 104 -16.93 4.99 -20.50
C ALA A 104 -18.07 4.08 -20.00
N ARG A 105 -18.73 4.50 -18.90
CA ARG A 105 -19.85 3.74 -18.33
C ARG A 105 -20.93 3.50 -19.38
N GLY A 106 -21.35 2.25 -19.55
CA GLY A 106 -22.32 1.82 -20.56
C GLY A 106 -21.71 1.28 -21.85
N GLN A 107 -20.37 1.33 -22.02
CA GLN A 107 -19.68 0.63 -23.09
C GLN A 107 -19.47 -0.85 -22.75
N LYS A 108 -19.47 -1.72 -23.77
CA LYS A 108 -19.45 -3.19 -23.63
C LYS A 108 -18.26 -3.72 -22.81
N GLU A 109 -17.14 -3.00 -22.82
CA GLU A 109 -15.88 -3.38 -22.17
C GLU A 109 -15.61 -2.58 -20.87
N HIS A 110 -16.58 -1.80 -20.41
CA HIS A 110 -16.44 -1.06 -19.15
C HIS A 110 -16.40 -2.02 -17.97
N ASP A 111 -15.27 -2.08 -17.28
CA ASP A 111 -15.13 -2.80 -16.02
C ASP A 111 -15.46 -1.87 -14.85
N VAL A 112 -16.51 -2.19 -14.11
CA VAL A 112 -16.91 -1.46 -12.90
C VAL A 112 -15.88 -1.58 -11.78
N LEU A 113 -15.00 -2.59 -11.81
CA LEU A 113 -13.92 -2.85 -10.85
C LEU A 113 -12.52 -2.51 -11.38
N HIS A 114 -12.41 -1.74 -12.47
CA HIS A 114 -11.13 -1.36 -13.09
C HIS A 114 -10.13 -0.62 -12.17
N ILE A 115 -10.63 0.02 -11.12
CA ILE A 115 -9.84 0.65 -10.07
C ILE A 115 -10.02 -0.18 -8.80
N VAL A 116 -8.91 -0.67 -8.27
CA VAL A 116 -8.85 -1.26 -6.94
C VAL A 116 -8.05 -0.27 -6.09
N LEU A 117 -8.75 0.33 -5.11
CA LEU A 117 -8.32 1.35 -4.13
C LEU A 117 -6.94 1.97 -4.38
#